data_AF-A0A7S4ER21-F1
#
_entry.id   AF-A0A7S4ER21-F1
#
_cell.length_a   1.000
_cell.length_b   1.000
_cell.length_c   1.000
_cell.angle_alpha   90.00
_cell.angle_beta   90.00
_cell.angle_gamma   90.00
#
_symmetry.space_group_name_H-M   'P 1'
#
loop_
_entity.id
_entity.type
_entity.pdbx_description
1 polymer ?
#
loop_
_entity_poly.entity_id
_entity_poly.type
_entity_poly.pdbx_seq_one_letter_code
_entity_poly.pdbx_strand_id
1 'polypeptide(L)'
;GTLTNCYQMYDFPQHPWIRSLSNCSLSRFDEDVLQCLKQQKMIQLKSEKNPQCDQRKSSKHNNFKFCAKSAPTADNVPRPGVNFDKVTIQEYMIKPGVNPGGTTGCPLTIGWEPISLVTLDVDIYENVRSKDRRGPKDLLLVSTHRERILRELGHSKKAIMAGTKAANITRRNRYKTIARLKSCKSHEMLEDLSGKVRNFFTRGETKRREQKLLAPYQKGTNKAVQTKSMGSIYY
;
A
#
# COMPACT_ATOMS: atom_id res chain seq x y z
N GLY A 1 21.30 -34.68 -21.56
CA GLY A 1 21.38 -33.21 -21.54
C GLY A 1 20.59 -32.71 -20.36
N THR A 2 21.27 -32.48 -19.24
CA THR A 2 20.68 -32.02 -17.98
C THR A 2 20.87 -30.51 -17.87
N LEU A 3 19.76 -29.77 -17.73
CA LEU A 3 19.76 -28.33 -17.50
C LEU A 3 20.12 -28.07 -16.04
N THR A 4 21.39 -27.76 -15.79
CA THR A 4 21.88 -27.32 -14.48
C THR A 4 21.41 -25.88 -14.23
N ASN A 5 20.66 -25.72 -13.15
CA ASN A 5 20.02 -24.48 -12.75
C ASN A 5 21.06 -23.55 -12.10
N CYS A 6 21.55 -22.55 -12.83
CA CYS A 6 22.47 -21.53 -12.32
C CYS A 6 21.70 -20.43 -11.56
N TYR A 7 21.25 -20.72 -10.34
CA TYR A 7 21.02 -19.68 -9.35
C TYR A 7 22.36 -19.39 -8.67
N GLN A 8 23.16 -18.52 -9.30
CA GLN A 8 24.28 -17.89 -8.61
C GLN A 8 23.69 -16.96 -7.55
N MET A 9 23.79 -17.37 -6.28
CA MET A 9 23.64 -16.47 -5.15
C MET A 9 24.69 -15.37 -5.30
N TYR A 10 24.24 -14.15 -5.58
CA TYR A 10 25.09 -12.98 -5.42
C TYR A 10 25.30 -12.77 -3.93
N ASP A 11 26.46 -13.18 -3.42
CA ASP A 11 26.98 -12.67 -2.15
C ASP A 11 27.05 -11.15 -2.27
N PHE A 12 26.07 -10.48 -1.65
CA PHE A 12 26.06 -9.02 -1.55
C PHE A 12 27.22 -8.64 -0.62
N PRO A 13 28.28 -7.99 -1.11
CA PRO A 13 29.33 -7.53 -0.24
C PRO A 13 28.71 -6.54 0.75
N GLN A 14 28.97 -6.76 2.03
CA GLN A 14 28.66 -5.85 3.13
C GLN A 14 29.34 -4.51 2.83
N HIS A 15 28.66 -3.67 2.06
CA HIS A 15 29.24 -2.51 1.45
C HIS A 15 29.34 -1.38 2.49
N PRO A 16 30.49 -0.66 2.56
CA PRO A 16 30.76 0.34 3.60
C PRO A 16 29.89 1.62 3.58
N TRP A 17 28.86 1.73 2.73
CA TRP A 17 28.01 2.91 2.63
C TRP A 17 26.91 3.00 3.69
N ILE A 18 26.69 1.97 4.53
CA ILE A 18 25.72 2.03 5.64
C ILE A 18 26.11 3.12 6.68
N ARG A 19 27.39 3.53 6.75
CA ARG A 19 27.83 4.55 7.72
C ARG A 19 27.61 6.01 7.29
N SER A 20 27.14 6.29 6.07
CA SER A 20 27.05 7.67 5.54
C SER A 20 25.62 8.24 5.46
N LEU A 21 24.62 7.57 6.07
CA LEU A 21 23.23 8.05 6.08
C LEU A 21 22.91 9.06 7.19
N SER A 22 23.88 9.45 8.03
CA SER A 22 23.64 10.30 9.21
C SER A 22 23.26 11.77 8.92
N ASN A 23 23.39 12.25 7.68
CA ASN A 23 23.16 13.66 7.34
C ASN A 23 21.93 13.92 6.46
N CYS A 24 21.11 12.90 6.16
CA CYS A 24 19.84 13.12 5.48
C CYS A 24 18.77 13.43 6.54
N SER A 25 17.99 14.50 6.38
CA SER A 25 16.98 14.98 7.35
C SER A 25 15.84 13.99 7.67
N LEU A 26 15.91 12.78 7.13
CA LEU A 26 15.12 11.63 7.55
C LEU A 26 15.49 11.18 8.97
N SER A 27 16.70 11.48 9.46
CA SER A 27 17.19 11.03 10.77
C SER A 27 16.57 11.72 11.99
N ARG A 28 15.92 12.88 11.84
CA ARG A 28 15.47 13.65 13.00
C ARG A 28 14.32 12.95 13.74
N PHE A 29 13.38 12.38 12.99
CA PHE A 29 12.28 11.61 13.56
C PHE A 29 12.81 10.33 14.23
N ASP A 30 13.76 9.64 13.60
CA ASP A 30 14.33 8.41 14.15
C ASP A 30 15.15 8.68 15.41
N GLU A 31 15.91 9.78 15.45
CA GLU A 31 16.63 10.22 16.66
C GLU A 31 15.68 10.62 17.77
N ASP A 32 14.60 11.35 17.48
CA ASP A 32 13.59 11.72 18.49
C ASP A 32 12.87 10.49 19.05
N VAL A 33 12.52 9.53 18.19
CA VAL A 33 11.93 8.24 18.60
C VAL A 33 12.94 7.44 19.43
N LEU A 34 14.18 7.31 18.97
CA LEU A 34 15.24 6.61 19.71
C LEU A 34 15.53 7.29 21.06
N GLN A 35 15.49 8.62 21.12
CA GLN A 35 15.67 9.37 22.35
C GLN A 35 14.50 9.16 23.30
N CYS A 36 13.26 9.15 22.81
CA CYS A 36 12.09 8.76 23.60
C CYS A 36 12.21 7.33 24.13
N LEU A 37 12.60 6.37 23.29
CA LEU A 37 12.81 4.98 23.69
C LEU A 37 13.92 4.85 24.73
N LYS A 38 15.04 5.58 24.57
CA LYS A 38 16.13 5.65 25.56
C LYS A 38 15.63 6.22 26.89
N GLN A 39 14.86 7.31 26.87
CA GLN A 39 14.29 7.91 28.07
C GLN A 39 13.34 6.94 28.79
N GLN A 40 12.49 6.22 28.05
CA GLN A 40 11.61 5.22 28.66
C GLN A 40 12.37 4.06 29.29
N LYS A 41 13.38 3.53 28.59
CA LYS A 41 14.23 2.47 29.15
C LYS A 41 14.91 2.93 30.44
N MET A 42 15.33 4.19 30.51
CA MET A 42 15.87 4.79 31.73
C MET A 42 14.83 4.93 32.84
N ILE A 43 13.58 5.26 32.52
CA ILE A 43 12.48 5.33 33.50
C ILE A 43 12.16 3.93 34.07
N GLN A 44 12.09 2.91 33.21
CA GLN A 44 11.87 1.52 33.61
C GLN A 44 12.99 1.01 34.54
N LEU A 45 14.25 1.25 34.16
CA LEU A 45 15.40 0.86 34.99
C LEU A 45 15.44 1.60 36.34
N LYS A 46 14.91 2.82 36.41
CA LYS A 46 14.77 3.56 37.68
C LYS A 46 13.65 2.99 38.55
N SER A 47 12.53 2.55 37.97
CA SER A 47 11.45 1.92 38.73
C SER A 47 11.85 0.55 39.30
N GLU A 48 12.71 -0.20 38.62
CA GLU A 48 13.16 -1.52 39.09
C GLU A 48 14.17 -1.43 40.24
N LYS A 49 14.96 -0.36 40.31
CA LYS A 49 16.00 -0.17 41.33
C LYS A 49 15.48 0.34 42.68
N ASN A 50 14.18 0.61 42.80
CA ASN A 50 13.59 1.00 44.07
C ASN A 50 12.39 0.11 44.42
N PRO A 51 12.62 -1.16 44.82
CA PRO A 51 11.58 -2.06 45.29
C PRO A 51 11.18 -1.72 46.73
N GLN A 52 10.90 -0.45 47.03
CA GLN A 52 10.45 -0.05 48.35
C GLN A 52 8.94 0.16 48.34
N CYS A 53 8.25 -0.95 48.61
CA CYS A 53 7.00 -1.06 49.36
C CYS A 53 6.09 0.19 49.35
N ASP A 54 5.23 0.32 48.34
CA ASP A 54 4.07 1.22 48.38
C ASP A 54 2.77 0.42 48.29
N GLN A 55 2.42 -0.24 49.39
CA GLN A 55 1.03 -0.59 49.67
C GLN A 55 0.27 0.67 50.10
N ARG A 56 0.01 1.62 49.19
CA ARG A 56 -0.85 2.78 49.51
C ARG A 56 -1.78 3.18 48.38
N LYS A 57 -3.01 2.70 48.54
CA LYS A 57 -4.31 3.33 48.25
C LYS A 57 -4.58 3.72 46.79
N SER A 58 -5.52 2.97 46.21
CA SER A 58 -6.28 3.27 45.01
C SER A 58 -6.81 4.71 45.00
N SER A 59 -6.03 5.63 44.40
CA SER A 59 -6.51 6.97 44.10
C SER A 59 -7.33 6.91 42.82
N LYS A 60 -8.65 6.81 43.03
CA LYS A 60 -9.67 7.20 42.07
C LYS A 60 -9.38 8.64 41.63
N HIS A 61 -9.01 8.86 40.38
CA HIS A 61 -9.39 10.02 39.56
C HIS A 61 -8.45 10.13 38.35
N ASN A 62 -9.01 9.92 37.15
CA ASN A 62 -8.80 10.82 36.01
C ASN A 62 -10.06 10.74 35.15
N ASN A 63 -11.11 11.40 35.66
CA ASN A 63 -12.29 11.77 34.88
C ASN A 63 -11.86 12.85 33.89
N PHE A 64 -11.34 12.44 32.73
CA PHE A 64 -11.25 13.33 31.57
C PHE A 64 -12.68 13.57 31.06
N LYS A 65 -13.38 14.52 31.70
CA LYS A 65 -14.70 14.98 31.30
C LYS A 65 -14.54 15.86 30.07
N PHE A 66 -14.49 15.24 28.89
CA PHE A 66 -14.71 15.94 27.63
C PHE A 66 -16.20 16.32 27.58
N CYS A 67 -16.52 17.51 28.10
CA CYS A 67 -17.90 18.02 28.17
C CYS A 67 -18.32 18.54 26.80
N ALA A 68 -18.57 17.61 25.87
CA ALA A 68 -19.45 17.89 24.73
C ALA A 68 -20.89 17.70 25.24
N LYS A 69 -21.62 18.82 25.41
CA LYS A 69 -23.06 18.82 25.70
C LYS A 69 -23.82 18.35 24.46
N SER A 70 -23.80 17.06 24.16
CA SER A 70 -24.75 16.46 23.21
C SER A 70 -26.01 16.06 23.97
N ALA A 71 -27.17 16.39 23.41
CA ALA A 71 -28.48 16.07 23.96
C ALA A 71 -28.61 14.58 24.35
N PRO A 72 -29.39 14.24 25.38
CA PRO A 72 -29.63 12.86 25.81
C PRO A 72 -30.49 12.14 24.76
N THR A 73 -29.86 11.55 23.74
CA THR A 73 -30.51 10.59 22.84
C THR A 73 -30.53 9.22 23.53
N ALA A 74 -31.66 8.51 23.42
CA ALA A 74 -31.99 7.25 24.11
C ALA A 74 -31.13 6.01 23.74
N ASP A 75 -29.92 6.21 23.21
CA ASP A 75 -29.01 5.17 22.76
C ASP A 75 -27.87 4.94 23.77
N ASN A 76 -28.19 4.49 24.99
CA ASN A 76 -27.20 4.05 26.00
C ASN A 76 -26.74 2.60 25.79
N VAL A 77 -26.71 2.12 24.54
CA VAL A 77 -26.02 0.86 24.23
C VAL A 77 -24.53 1.17 24.16
N PRO A 78 -23.69 0.58 25.04
CA PRO A 78 -22.24 0.73 24.93
C PRO A 78 -21.82 0.28 23.54
N ARG A 79 -21.36 1.24 22.72
CA ARG A 79 -20.81 0.90 21.41
C ARG A 79 -19.46 0.22 21.68
N PRO A 80 -19.17 -0.94 21.08
CA PRO A 80 -17.85 -1.55 21.21
C PRO A 80 -16.80 -0.55 20.69
N GLY A 81 -15.96 -0.07 21.60
CA GLY A 81 -14.83 0.81 21.29
C GLY A 81 -13.66 -0.01 20.77
N VAL A 82 -13.01 0.46 19.72
CA VAL A 82 -11.74 -0.10 19.24
C VAL A 82 -10.63 0.73 19.84
N ASN A 83 -9.75 0.09 20.60
CA ASN A 83 -8.53 0.70 21.14
C ASN A 83 -7.32 0.03 20.49
N PHE A 84 -6.29 0.83 20.22
CA PHE A 84 -5.00 0.35 19.74
C PHE A 84 -3.99 0.45 20.89
N ASP A 85 -3.16 -0.56 21.06
CA ASP A 85 -2.14 -0.61 22.12
C ASP A 85 -0.76 -0.26 21.53
N LYS A 86 -0.35 -0.97 20.48
CA LYS A 86 0.99 -0.87 19.90
C LYS A 86 0.95 -0.56 18.40
N VAL A 87 1.98 0.15 17.96
CA VAL A 87 2.25 0.48 16.56
C VAL A 87 3.59 -0.12 16.16
N THR A 88 3.61 -0.85 15.05
CA THR A 88 4.84 -1.36 14.44
C THR A 88 5.19 -0.52 13.21
N ILE A 89 6.34 0.15 13.27
CA ILE A 89 6.92 0.93 12.18
C ILE A 89 7.89 0.02 11.42
N GLN A 90 7.75 0.00 10.09
CA GLN A 90 8.63 -0.76 9.19
C GLN A 90 9.32 0.19 8.22
N GLU A 91 10.64 0.08 8.11
CA GLU A 91 11.45 0.87 7.20
C GLU A 91 11.82 0.06 5.97
N TYR A 92 11.78 0.69 4.79
CA TYR A 92 12.06 0.03 3.52
C TYR A 92 13.11 0.79 2.72
N MET A 93 13.88 0.06 1.92
CA MET A 93 14.89 0.67 1.05
C MET A 93 14.25 1.58 0.01
N ILE A 94 14.76 2.80 -0.14
CA ILE A 94 14.37 3.69 -1.23
C ILE A 94 15.20 3.35 -2.47
N LYS A 95 14.52 3.11 -3.59
CA LYS A 95 15.14 2.78 -4.88
C LYS A 95 14.48 3.54 -6.04
N PRO A 96 15.19 3.70 -7.18
CA PRO A 96 14.59 4.13 -8.44
C PRO A 96 13.47 3.16 -8.86
N GLY A 97 12.29 3.67 -9.22
CA GLY A 97 11.19 2.79 -9.62
C GLY A 97 10.18 3.43 -10.56
N VAL A 98 8.91 3.02 -10.43
CA VAL A 98 7.81 3.39 -11.36
C VAL A 98 6.56 3.79 -10.56
N ASN A 99 6.68 4.83 -9.74
CA ASN A 99 5.54 5.39 -9.01
C ASN A 99 4.72 6.34 -9.92
N PRO A 100 3.38 6.19 -10.05
CA PRO A 100 2.51 7.09 -10.81
C PRO A 100 2.48 8.54 -10.32
N GLY A 101 2.78 8.82 -9.05
CA GLY A 101 2.56 10.14 -8.44
C GLY A 101 3.48 11.27 -8.92
N GLY A 102 4.59 10.95 -9.59
CA GLY A 102 5.51 11.95 -10.13
C GLY A 102 5.21 12.32 -11.58
N THR A 103 5.16 13.61 -11.91
CA THR A 103 5.03 14.11 -13.29
C THR A 103 6.34 13.98 -14.08
N THR A 104 7.49 14.30 -13.46
CA THR A 104 8.80 14.35 -14.13
C THR A 104 9.90 13.65 -13.33
N GLY A 105 11.03 13.35 -14.00
CA GLY A 105 12.21 12.75 -13.38
C GLY A 105 12.02 11.32 -12.89
N CYS A 106 13.03 10.82 -12.17
CA CYS A 106 13.01 9.50 -11.54
C CYS A 106 12.11 9.52 -10.30
N PRO A 107 11.10 8.65 -10.22
CA PRO A 107 10.30 8.54 -9.02
C PRO A 107 11.01 7.68 -7.96
N LEU A 108 10.80 8.03 -6.69
CA LEU A 108 11.19 7.19 -5.56
C LEU A 108 10.18 6.06 -5.41
N THR A 109 10.67 4.86 -5.12
CA THR A 109 9.86 3.67 -4.84
C THR A 109 10.48 2.94 -3.65
N ILE A 110 9.65 2.30 -2.85
CA ILE A 110 10.09 1.49 -1.72
C ILE A 110 10.41 0.06 -2.17
N GLY A 111 11.36 -0.57 -1.49
CA GLY A 111 11.64 -2.01 -1.60
C GLY A 111 10.48 -2.84 -1.06
N TRP A 112 10.52 -4.15 -1.33
CA TRP A 112 9.57 -5.10 -0.76
C TRP A 112 10.05 -5.65 0.59
N GLU A 113 11.37 -5.73 0.77
CA GLU A 113 11.98 -6.24 2.00
C GLU A 113 12.17 -5.11 3.02
N PRO A 114 11.69 -5.28 4.27
CA PRO A 114 11.93 -4.32 5.34
C PRO A 114 13.40 -4.38 5.77
N ILE A 115 13.98 -3.21 6.02
CA ILE A 115 15.33 -3.05 6.56
C ILE A 115 15.28 -3.08 8.09
N SER A 116 14.29 -2.43 8.68
CA SER A 116 14.14 -2.32 10.12
C SER A 116 12.68 -2.42 10.54
N LEU A 117 12.46 -2.85 11.78
CA LEU A 117 11.15 -3.00 12.40
C LEU A 117 11.24 -2.54 13.85
N VAL A 118 10.38 -1.58 14.21
CA VAL A 118 10.32 -1.00 15.56
C VAL A 118 8.89 -1.04 16.05
N THR A 119 8.65 -1.59 17.23
CA THR A 119 7.31 -1.59 17.86
C THR A 119 7.33 -0.68 19.08
N LEU A 120 6.37 0.23 19.16
CA LEU A 120 6.20 1.16 20.27
C LEU A 120 4.73 1.30 20.67
N ASP A 121 4.49 1.84 21.86
CA ASP A 121 3.16 2.18 22.36
C ASP A 121 2.56 3.35 21.55
N VAL A 122 1.25 3.28 21.30
CA VAL A 122 0.53 4.26 20.45
C VAL A 122 0.58 5.68 21.01
N ASP A 123 0.56 5.85 22.33
CA ASP A 123 0.53 7.18 22.95
C ASP A 123 1.88 7.88 22.77
N ILE A 124 2.97 7.11 22.83
CA ILE A 124 4.32 7.61 22.53
C ILE A 124 4.38 8.05 21.08
N TYR A 125 3.91 7.19 20.16
CA TYR A 125 3.94 7.45 18.73
C TYR A 125 3.22 8.76 18.40
N GLU A 126 2.00 8.94 18.89
CA GLU A 126 1.20 10.13 18.62
C GLU A 126 1.78 11.38 19.30
N ASN A 127 2.37 11.26 20.51
CA ASN A 127 3.06 12.38 21.15
C ASN A 127 4.26 12.89 20.31
N VAL A 128 5.11 11.98 19.79
CA VAL A 128 6.23 12.36 18.92
C VAL A 128 5.72 12.91 17.59
N ARG A 129 4.77 12.22 16.97
CA ARG A 129 4.20 12.59 15.66
C ARG A 129 3.49 13.94 15.69
N SER A 130 2.82 14.29 16.79
CA SER A 130 2.01 15.50 16.90
C SER A 130 2.82 16.79 16.73
N LYS A 131 4.12 16.76 17.09
CA LYS A 131 5.02 17.93 17.02
C LYS A 131 5.39 18.28 15.58
N ASP A 132 5.66 17.28 14.76
CA ASP A 132 6.18 17.44 13.39
C ASP A 132 5.29 16.76 12.33
N ARG A 133 3.97 16.91 12.49
CA ARG A 133 3.02 16.34 11.52
C ARG A 133 3.11 17.08 10.18
N ARG A 134 3.76 16.44 9.20
CA ARG A 134 3.86 16.93 7.82
C ARG A 134 2.51 17.29 7.23
N GLY A 135 2.42 18.48 6.65
CA GLY A 135 1.27 18.93 5.89
C GLY A 135 1.29 18.41 4.44
N PRO A 136 0.21 18.60 3.67
CA PRO A 136 0.14 18.14 2.28
C PRO A 136 1.26 18.68 1.38
N LYS A 137 1.73 19.91 1.64
CA LYS A 137 2.83 20.54 0.89
C LYS A 137 4.17 19.86 1.15
N ASP A 138 4.39 19.38 2.37
CA ASP A 138 5.65 18.71 2.77
C ASP A 138 5.76 17.29 2.19
N LEU A 139 4.64 16.74 1.72
CA LEU A 139 4.59 15.45 1.02
C LEU A 139 4.94 15.59 -0.47
N LEU A 140 4.96 16.81 -1.02
CA LEU A 140 5.30 17.06 -2.41
C LEU A 140 6.82 17.20 -2.56
N LEU A 141 7.45 16.13 -3.05
CA LEU A 141 8.87 16.18 -3.40
C LEU A 141 9.04 16.69 -4.84
N VAL A 142 9.95 17.64 -5.06
CA VAL A 142 10.35 18.08 -6.41
C VAL A 142 11.30 17.06 -7.04
N SER A 143 11.37 16.99 -8.37
CA SER A 143 12.23 16.04 -9.09
C SER A 143 13.70 16.13 -8.72
N THR A 144 14.23 17.35 -8.57
CA THR A 144 15.61 17.61 -8.14
C THR A 144 15.89 17.06 -6.75
N HIS A 145 14.93 17.23 -5.82
CA HIS A 145 15.04 16.70 -4.47
C HIS A 145 15.03 15.16 -4.46
N ARG A 146 14.18 14.52 -5.27
CA ARG A 146 14.18 13.06 -5.43
C ARG A 146 15.51 12.55 -5.99
N GLU A 147 16.05 13.21 -7.01
CA GLU A 147 17.34 12.83 -7.59
C GLU A 147 18.47 12.97 -6.57
N ARG A 148 18.46 14.03 -5.76
CA ARG A 148 19.42 14.22 -4.67
C ARG A 148 19.35 13.06 -3.67
N ILE A 149 18.15 12.70 -3.20
CA ILE A 149 17.96 11.54 -2.29
C ILE A 149 18.55 10.26 -2.92
N LEU A 150 18.27 9.97 -4.18
CA LEU A 150 18.81 8.78 -4.84
C LEU A 150 20.35 8.80 -4.93
N ARG A 151 20.95 9.95 -5.20
CA ARG A 151 22.41 10.09 -5.23
C ARG A 151 23.03 9.93 -3.85
N GLU A 152 22.42 10.49 -2.82
CA GLU A 152 22.85 10.34 -1.41
C GLU A 152 22.79 8.88 -0.96
N LEU A 153 21.82 8.11 -1.48
CA LEU A 153 21.71 6.66 -1.27
C LEU A 153 22.67 5.83 -2.15
N GLY A 154 23.58 6.47 -2.90
CA GLY A 154 24.60 5.79 -3.71
C GLY A 154 24.11 5.29 -5.07
N HIS A 155 22.91 5.65 -5.53
CA HIS A 155 22.44 5.26 -6.87
C HIS A 155 23.21 6.02 -7.95
N SER A 156 23.78 5.27 -8.90
CA SER A 156 24.50 5.87 -10.03
C SER A 156 23.57 6.72 -10.91
N LYS A 157 24.14 7.75 -11.56
CA LYS A 157 23.40 8.57 -12.55
C LYS A 157 22.74 7.71 -13.64
N LYS A 158 23.40 6.63 -14.06
CA LYS A 158 22.88 5.68 -15.05
C LYS A 158 21.61 4.97 -14.54
N ALA A 159 21.59 4.52 -13.29
CA ALA A 159 20.43 3.90 -12.67
C ALA A 159 19.24 4.89 -12.56
N ILE A 160 19.51 6.13 -12.15
CA ILE A 160 18.49 7.19 -12.06
C ILE A 160 17.90 7.50 -13.45
N MET A 161 18.75 7.59 -14.48
CA MET A 161 18.30 7.78 -15.86
C MET A 161 17.48 6.60 -16.38
N ALA A 162 17.87 5.36 -16.06
CA ALA A 162 17.12 4.17 -16.43
C ALA A 162 15.72 4.17 -15.78
N GLY A 163 15.64 4.46 -14.48
CA GLY A 163 14.36 4.61 -13.77
C GLY A 163 13.48 5.72 -14.34
N THR A 164 14.08 6.86 -14.72
CA THR A 164 13.36 7.95 -15.39
C THR A 164 12.77 7.51 -16.73
N LYS A 165 13.54 6.79 -17.55
CA LYS A 165 13.07 6.24 -18.84
C LYS A 165 11.93 5.25 -18.64
N ALA A 166 12.08 4.31 -17.69
CA ALA A 166 11.03 3.34 -17.35
C ALA A 166 9.74 4.05 -16.91
N ALA A 167 9.84 5.03 -16.02
CA ALA A 167 8.69 5.82 -15.58
C ALA A 167 7.99 6.55 -16.74
N ASN A 168 8.76 7.16 -17.66
CA ASN A 168 8.20 7.82 -18.84
C ASN A 168 7.48 6.85 -19.78
N ILE A 169 8.04 5.66 -20.01
CA ILE A 169 7.40 4.60 -20.80
C ILE A 169 6.06 4.22 -20.16
N THR A 170 6.04 3.95 -18.85
CA THR A 170 4.82 3.59 -18.13
C THR A 170 3.78 4.71 -18.16
N ARG A 171 4.16 5.98 -18.02
CA ARG A 171 3.25 7.12 -18.16
C ARG A 171 2.61 7.14 -19.56
N ARG A 172 3.41 7.01 -20.61
CA ARG A 172 2.90 6.96 -22.00
C ARG A 172 1.95 5.78 -22.19
N ASN A 173 2.28 4.61 -21.67
CA ASN A 173 1.40 3.44 -21.74
C ASN A 173 0.08 3.68 -21.01
N ARG A 174 0.09 4.30 -19.83
CA ARG A 174 -1.15 4.68 -19.13
C ARG A 174 -1.99 5.66 -19.93
N TYR A 175 -1.39 6.69 -20.54
CA TYR A 175 -2.12 7.61 -21.41
C TYR A 175 -2.74 6.90 -22.61
N LYS A 176 -2.01 5.97 -23.23
CA LYS A 176 -2.56 5.12 -24.30
C LYS A 176 -3.72 4.26 -23.80
N THR A 177 -3.62 3.66 -22.62
CA THR A 177 -4.71 2.88 -22.02
C THR A 177 -5.93 3.75 -21.74
N ILE A 178 -5.76 4.95 -21.17
CA ILE A 178 -6.86 5.90 -20.93
C ILE A 178 -7.52 6.31 -22.25
N ALA A 179 -6.73 6.61 -23.28
CA ALA A 179 -7.25 6.94 -24.60
C ALA A 179 -8.02 5.77 -25.21
N ARG A 180 -7.51 4.53 -25.08
CA ARG A 180 -8.18 3.31 -25.53
C ARG A 180 -9.47 3.03 -24.76
N LEU A 181 -9.51 3.26 -23.45
CA LEU A 181 -10.72 3.09 -22.65
C LEU A 181 -11.85 4.01 -23.11
N LYS A 182 -11.53 5.23 -23.58
CA LYS A 182 -12.54 6.12 -24.17
C LYS A 182 -13.08 5.58 -25.50
N SER A 183 -12.29 4.84 -26.26
CA SER A 183 -12.70 4.21 -27.52
C SER A 183 -13.17 2.77 -27.38
N CYS A 184 -13.14 2.17 -26.18
CA CYS A 184 -13.56 0.78 -25.97
C CYS A 184 -15.00 0.54 -26.40
N LYS A 185 -15.94 1.43 -26.02
CA LYS A 185 -17.35 1.31 -26.46
C LYS A 185 -17.49 1.32 -27.99
N SER A 186 -16.72 2.18 -28.65
CA SER A 186 -16.72 2.27 -30.11
C SER A 186 -16.09 1.02 -30.75
N HIS A 187 -15.01 0.50 -30.15
CA HIS A 187 -14.38 -0.75 -30.59
C HIS A 187 -15.31 -1.94 -30.42
N GLU A 188 -16.00 -2.06 -29.28
CA GLU A 188 -17.01 -3.10 -29.02
C GLU A 188 -18.14 -3.03 -30.05
N MET A 189 -18.68 -1.82 -30.29
CA MET A 189 -19.72 -1.63 -31.30
C MET A 189 -19.25 -1.96 -32.72
N LEU A 190 -18.02 -1.56 -33.09
CA LEU A 190 -17.43 -1.87 -34.39
C LEU A 190 -17.12 -3.36 -34.54
N GLU A 191 -16.71 -4.03 -33.47
CA GLU A 191 -16.47 -5.47 -33.44
C GLU A 191 -17.79 -6.25 -33.61
N ASP A 192 -18.85 -5.83 -32.91
CA ASP A 192 -20.20 -6.39 -33.08
C ASP A 192 -20.73 -6.19 -34.51
N LEU A 193 -20.55 -4.99 -35.07
CA LEU A 193 -20.93 -4.68 -36.45
C LEU A 193 -20.12 -5.50 -37.44
N SER A 194 -18.79 -5.54 -37.30
CA SER A 194 -17.89 -6.32 -38.15
C SER A 194 -18.23 -7.81 -38.08
N GLY A 195 -18.54 -8.34 -36.89
CA GLY A 195 -19.01 -9.71 -36.69
C GLY A 195 -20.31 -10.00 -37.44
N LYS A 196 -21.29 -9.09 -37.39
CA LYS A 196 -22.55 -9.20 -38.14
C LYS A 196 -22.34 -9.12 -39.65
N VAL A 197 -21.50 -8.20 -40.12
CA VAL A 197 -21.16 -8.04 -41.54
C VAL A 197 -20.42 -9.27 -42.06
N ARG A 198 -19.41 -9.75 -41.33
CA ARG A 198 -18.68 -10.98 -41.68
C ARG A 198 -19.62 -12.17 -41.73
N ASN A 199 -20.49 -12.34 -40.73
CA ASN A 199 -21.49 -13.42 -40.72
C ASN A 199 -22.49 -13.30 -41.87
N PHE A 200 -22.83 -12.08 -42.29
CA PHE A 200 -23.67 -11.86 -43.46
C PHE A 200 -22.97 -12.32 -44.74
N PHE A 201 -21.71 -11.93 -44.95
CA PHE A 201 -20.94 -12.35 -46.12
C PHE A 201 -20.59 -13.84 -46.13
N THR A 202 -20.31 -14.44 -44.97
CA THR A 202 -20.07 -15.90 -44.84
C THR A 202 -21.36 -16.71 -44.73
N ARG A 203 -22.53 -16.11 -45.02
CA ARG A 203 -23.85 -16.76 -44.96
C ARG A 203 -24.13 -17.48 -43.64
N GLY A 204 -23.56 -16.99 -42.54
CA GLY A 204 -23.75 -17.52 -41.19
C GLY A 204 -23.05 -18.85 -40.91
N GLU A 205 -22.11 -19.30 -41.74
CA GLU A 205 -21.38 -20.55 -41.51
C GLU A 205 -20.68 -20.59 -40.14
N THR A 206 -20.04 -19.49 -39.74
CA THR A 206 -19.34 -19.38 -38.46
C THR A 206 -20.31 -19.56 -37.29
N LYS A 207 -21.47 -18.89 -37.32
CA LYS A 207 -22.50 -19.03 -36.28
C LYS A 207 -23.06 -20.46 -36.21
N ARG A 208 -23.23 -21.13 -37.36
CA ARG A 208 -23.64 -22.55 -37.41
C ARG A 208 -22.57 -23.47 -36.80
N ARG A 209 -21.28 -23.20 -37.00
CA ARG A 209 -20.17 -23.96 -36.39
C ARG A 209 -20.08 -23.71 -34.88
N GLU A 210 -20.16 -22.46 -34.44
CA GLU A 210 -20.19 -22.09 -33.02
C GLU A 210 -21.37 -22.74 -32.29
N GLN A 211 -22.57 -22.73 -32.90
CA GLN A 211 -23.75 -23.38 -32.32
C GLN A 211 -23.58 -24.90 -32.20
N LYS A 212 -22.94 -25.56 -33.20
CA LYS A 212 -22.62 -26.99 -33.12
C LYS A 212 -21.61 -27.31 -31.99
N LEU A 213 -20.61 -26.45 -31.77
CA LEU A 213 -19.62 -26.61 -30.69
C LEU A 213 -20.22 -26.36 -29.29
N LEU A 214 -21.16 -25.42 -29.17
CA LEU A 214 -21.79 -25.06 -27.89
C LEU A 214 -23.01 -25.92 -27.53
N ALA A 215 -23.59 -26.63 -28.50
CA ALA A 215 -24.73 -27.53 -28.30
C ALA A 215 -24.62 -28.50 -27.10
N PRO A 216 -23.45 -29.14 -26.81
CA PRO A 216 -23.34 -30.01 -25.63
C PRO A 216 -23.42 -29.24 -24.30
N TYR A 217 -22.96 -27.98 -24.25
CA TYR A 217 -22.92 -27.18 -23.02
C TYR A 217 -24.26 -26.50 -22.70
N GLN A 218 -25.08 -26.19 -23.71
CA GLN A 218 -26.39 -25.56 -23.54
C GLN A 218 -27.44 -26.50 -22.91
N LYS A 219 -27.23 -27.82 -22.94
CA LYS A 219 -28.17 -28.80 -22.35
C LYS A 219 -28.16 -28.80 -20.81
N GLY A 220 -27.15 -28.19 -20.16
CA GLY A 220 -27.04 -28.17 -18.70
C GLY A 220 -27.67 -26.95 -18.01
N THR A 221 -27.78 -25.81 -18.69
CA THR A 221 -28.18 -24.53 -18.06
C THR A 221 -29.70 -24.41 -17.88
N ASN A 222 -30.50 -24.99 -18.78
CA ASN A 222 -31.96 -24.96 -18.66
C ASN A 222 -32.51 -25.82 -17.52
N LYS A 223 -31.77 -26.84 -17.04
CA LYS A 223 -32.17 -27.63 -15.86
C LYS A 223 -31.92 -26.91 -14.53
N ALA A 224 -30.99 -25.95 -14.48
CA ALA A 224 -30.64 -25.23 -13.24
C ALA A 224 -31.49 -23.98 -12.99
N VAL A 225 -32.11 -23.40 -14.03
CA VAL A 225 -33.00 -22.23 -13.88
C VAL A 225 -34.43 -22.66 -13.48
N GLN A 226 -34.86 -23.86 -13.86
CA GLN A 226 -36.20 -24.36 -13.55
C GLN A 226 -36.40 -24.79 -12.08
N THR A 227 -35.33 -25.03 -11.31
CA THR A 227 -35.43 -25.46 -9.90
C THR A 227 -35.46 -24.32 -8.88
N LYS A 228 -35.31 -23.04 -9.29
CA LYS A 228 -35.32 -21.89 -8.37
C LYS A 228 -36.67 -21.13 -8.29
N SER A 229 -37.71 -21.59 -8.98
CA SER A 229 -39.03 -20.92 -9.02
C SER A 229 -40.11 -21.56 -8.12
N MET A 230 -39.80 -22.57 -7.31
CA MET A 230 -40.80 -23.33 -6.54
C MET A 230 -40.60 -23.31 -5.01
N GLY A 231 -39.86 -22.34 -4.46
CA GLY A 231 -39.46 -22.33 -3.04
C GLY A 231 -39.74 -21.05 -2.27
N SER A 232 -40.79 -20.28 -2.60
CA SER A 232 -41.20 -19.11 -1.80
C SER A 232 -42.71 -19.08 -1.62
N ILE A 233 -43.22 -20.10 -0.94
CA ILE A 233 -44.46 -20.03 -0.17
C ILE A 233 -44.18 -20.82 1.12
N TYR A 234 -44.62 -20.27 2.24
CA TYR A 234 -44.69 -20.81 3.61
C TYR A 234 -43.77 -20.18 4.66
N TYR A 235 -44.48 -19.50 5.58
CA TYR A 235 -44.19 -18.96 6.91
C TYR A 235 -43.54 -17.58 7.01
#